data_AF-A0A9Q0C8G2-F1
#
_entry.id   AF-A0A9Q0C8G2-F1
#
_cell.length_a   1.000
_cell.length_b   1.000
_cell.length_c   1.000
_cell.angle_alpha   90.00
_cell.angle_beta   90.00
_cell.angle_gamma   90.00
#
_symmetry.space_group_name_H-M   'P 1'
#
loop_
_entity.id
_entity.type
_entity.pdbx_description
1 polymer ?
#
loop_
_entity_poly.entity_id
_entity_poly.type
_entity_poly.pdbx_seq_one_letter_code
_entity_poly.pdbx_strand_id
1 'polypeptide(L)'
;MSKLEEIESYVETIRKYSLLSPTDTGESKKPVIVLIDDVPITNGKTGLARLNRCLMGLTHCTKVPIVILVTQCHKTDSGDGSSWYWEELEALIERTGAHKVMFNPITLNSMKKALLKITKKEKCEVSIGSIEDIAKASMGDIRNAITSLQYYCLNLQNLCGTQQLVNSSSYSFGRDETLSLFHALGKFLHNKRETIADTDFQDPPPFTLKERYIRKPMKMEMPELVLSQAYGQARSVTDFLHENVLDFIEYDSVLDSWVVSSYLSESDCLLASGIKGIPSRRAVYEIIES
;
A
#
# COMPACT_ATOMS: atom_id res chain seq x y z
N MET A 1 7.83 23.85 -14.56
CA MET A 1 7.99 22.95 -15.72
C MET A 1 7.52 21.57 -15.31
N SER A 2 6.78 20.89 -16.17
CA SER A 2 6.46 19.47 -15.97
C SER A 2 7.69 18.58 -16.23
N LYS A 3 7.74 17.38 -15.63
CA LYS A 3 8.83 16.40 -15.92
C LYS A 3 8.95 16.10 -17.43
N LEU A 4 7.85 16.16 -18.16
CA LEU A 4 7.84 15.97 -19.62
C LEU A 4 8.52 17.14 -20.37
N GLU A 5 8.27 18.38 -19.95
CA GLU A 5 8.93 19.57 -20.54
C GLU A 5 10.44 19.59 -20.26
N GLU A 6 10.86 19.10 -19.09
CA GLU A 6 12.27 18.97 -18.74
C GLU A 6 12.97 17.97 -19.68
N ILE A 7 12.36 16.81 -19.91
CA ILE A 7 12.88 15.83 -20.87
C ILE A 7 12.90 16.42 -22.28
N GLU A 8 11.84 17.09 -22.73
CA GLU A 8 11.82 17.73 -24.05
C GLU A 8 12.97 18.73 -24.24
N SER A 9 13.15 19.63 -23.27
CA SER A 9 14.23 20.62 -23.29
C SER A 9 15.61 19.95 -23.31
N TYR A 10 15.79 18.87 -22.54
CA TYR A 10 17.03 18.09 -22.53
C TYR A 10 17.30 17.42 -23.89
N VAL A 11 16.29 16.78 -24.49
CA VAL A 11 16.40 16.14 -25.81
C VAL A 11 16.74 17.15 -26.89
N GLU A 12 16.11 18.33 -26.87
CA GLU A 12 16.44 19.40 -27.82
C GLU A 12 17.87 19.91 -27.67
N THR A 13 18.31 20.08 -26.43
CA THR A 13 19.68 20.52 -26.11
C THR A 13 20.70 19.51 -26.62
N ILE A 14 20.50 18.23 -26.33
CA ILE A 14 21.38 17.16 -26.81
C ILE A 14 21.36 17.10 -28.33
N ARG A 15 20.21 17.18 -28.98
CA ARG A 15 20.14 17.18 -30.44
C ARG A 15 20.96 18.31 -31.05
N LYS A 16 20.81 19.54 -30.55
CA LYS A 16 21.52 20.73 -31.03
C LYS A 16 23.03 20.65 -30.81
N TYR A 17 23.46 20.06 -29.69
CA TYR A 17 24.87 20.08 -29.26
C TYR A 17 25.58 18.72 -29.31
N SER A 18 24.93 17.66 -29.81
CA SER A 18 25.47 16.29 -29.95
C SER A 18 26.77 16.18 -30.77
N LEU A 19 27.06 17.20 -31.58
CA LEU A 19 28.26 17.31 -32.41
C LEU A 19 29.34 18.19 -31.79
N LEU A 20 29.03 18.95 -30.74
CA LEU A 20 30.02 19.70 -29.97
C LEU A 20 30.70 18.74 -29.00
N SER A 21 31.63 17.94 -29.51
CA SER A 21 32.71 17.45 -28.67
C SER A 21 33.36 18.69 -28.03
N PRO A 22 33.44 18.82 -26.68
CA PRO A 22 34.24 19.88 -26.10
C PRO A 22 35.66 19.67 -26.62
N THR A 23 36.17 20.69 -27.31
CA THR A 23 37.47 20.73 -27.99
C THR A 23 38.55 20.03 -27.17
N ASP A 24 39.26 19.11 -27.82
CA ASP A 24 40.29 18.28 -27.24
C ASP A 24 41.36 19.09 -26.49
N THR A 25 41.38 18.93 -25.18
CA THR A 25 42.57 19.17 -24.35
C THR A 25 43.03 17.83 -23.78
N GLY A 26 43.67 16.99 -24.62
CA GLY A 26 44.66 15.95 -24.25
C GLY A 26 44.36 14.89 -23.19
N GLU A 27 43.23 14.94 -22.47
CA GLU A 27 42.91 14.04 -21.38
C GLU A 27 41.90 12.97 -21.84
N SER A 28 42.21 11.71 -21.51
CA SER A 28 41.31 10.57 -21.69
C SER A 28 39.96 10.86 -21.02
N LYS A 29 38.93 11.16 -21.82
CA LYS A 29 37.59 11.45 -21.33
C LYS A 29 37.01 10.19 -20.68
N LYS A 30 36.53 10.33 -19.44
CA LYS A 30 35.81 9.25 -18.75
C LYS A 30 34.55 8.88 -19.56
N PRO A 31 34.21 7.59 -19.67
CA PRO A 31 32.97 7.18 -20.31
C PRO A 31 31.77 7.75 -19.55
N VAL A 32 30.79 8.28 -20.28
CA VAL A 32 29.56 8.86 -19.73
C VAL A 32 28.37 8.00 -20.17
N ILE A 33 27.44 7.77 -19.24
CA ILE A 33 26.16 7.07 -19.46
C ILE A 33 25.05 8.02 -19.02
N VAL A 34 23.95 8.05 -19.77
CA VAL A 34 22.75 8.80 -19.40
C VAL A 34 21.79 7.86 -18.68
N LEU A 35 21.38 8.23 -17.47
CA LEU A 35 20.38 7.50 -16.70
C LEU A 35 19.07 8.30 -16.66
N ILE A 36 17.99 7.67 -17.11
CA ILE A 36 16.62 8.15 -16.93
C ILE A 36 15.99 7.31 -15.83
N ASP A 37 16.01 7.83 -14.61
CA ASP A 37 15.53 7.11 -13.41
C ASP A 37 13.99 7.05 -13.35
N ASP A 38 13.35 8.18 -13.66
CA ASP A 38 11.89 8.32 -13.64
C ASP A 38 11.38 8.77 -15.01
N VAL A 39 10.73 7.86 -15.73
CA VAL A 39 9.97 8.24 -16.94
C VAL A 39 8.67 8.93 -16.49
N PRO A 40 8.36 10.14 -17.01
CA PRO A 40 7.19 10.89 -16.59
C PRO A 40 5.90 10.12 -16.91
N ILE A 41 4.99 10.11 -15.94
CA ILE A 41 3.62 9.67 -16.15
C ILE A 41 2.96 10.72 -17.05
N THR A 42 2.47 10.29 -18.21
CA THR A 42 1.75 11.17 -19.13
C THR A 42 0.28 10.82 -19.16
N ASN A 43 -0.57 11.84 -19.02
CA ASN A 43 -2.01 11.67 -19.05
C ASN A 43 -2.51 11.81 -20.48
N GLY A 44 -3.16 10.77 -21.00
CA GLY A 44 -3.78 10.77 -22.32
C GLY A 44 -2.82 10.64 -23.51
N LYS A 45 -3.39 10.45 -24.70
CA LYS A 45 -2.66 10.09 -25.93
C LYS A 45 -1.64 11.16 -26.37
N THR A 46 -1.93 12.44 -26.13
CA THR A 46 -1.07 13.55 -26.54
C THR A 46 0.24 13.59 -25.73
N GLY A 47 0.16 13.36 -24.41
CA GLY A 47 1.34 13.32 -23.55
C GLY A 47 2.23 12.13 -23.89
N LEU A 48 1.63 10.96 -24.13
CA LEU A 48 2.35 9.76 -24.58
C LEU A 48 3.06 10.00 -25.91
N ALA A 49 2.37 10.58 -26.90
CA ALA A 49 2.97 10.88 -28.21
C ALA A 49 4.17 11.84 -28.11
N ARG A 50 4.13 12.80 -27.18
CA ARG A 50 5.24 13.71 -26.89
C ARG A 50 6.42 12.97 -26.26
N LEU A 51 6.17 12.15 -25.25
CA LEU A 51 7.21 11.33 -24.62
C LEU A 51 7.86 10.37 -25.63
N ASN A 52 7.04 9.68 -26.43
CA ASN A 52 7.50 8.79 -27.49
C ASN A 52 8.44 9.52 -28.45
N ARG A 53 8.09 10.74 -28.88
CA ARG A 53 8.95 11.56 -29.74
C ARG A 53 10.29 11.90 -29.08
N CYS A 54 10.28 12.17 -27.77
CA CYS A 54 11.49 12.46 -27.02
C CYS A 54 12.43 11.26 -26.95
N LEU A 55 11.90 10.09 -26.58
CA LEU A 55 12.69 8.87 -26.41
C LEU A 55 13.23 8.35 -27.75
N MET A 56 12.42 8.37 -28.81
CA MET A 56 12.87 8.13 -30.19
C MET A 56 13.95 9.14 -30.60
N GLY A 57 13.83 10.37 -30.12
CA GLY A 57 14.81 11.40 -30.41
C GLY A 57 16.15 11.18 -29.73
N LEU A 58 16.14 10.60 -28.53
CA LEU A 58 17.35 10.21 -27.83
C LEU A 58 18.03 9.04 -28.53
N THR A 59 17.30 7.99 -28.86
CA THR A 59 17.87 6.78 -29.48
C THR A 59 18.58 7.06 -30.80
N HIS A 60 18.13 8.06 -31.56
CA HIS A 60 18.77 8.45 -32.82
C HIS A 60 19.88 9.50 -32.71
N CYS A 61 19.98 10.23 -31.59
CA CYS A 61 20.86 11.39 -31.51
C CYS A 61 22.00 11.24 -30.48
N THR A 62 21.92 10.29 -29.57
CA THR A 62 22.95 10.13 -28.54
C THR A 62 24.08 9.21 -28.99
N LYS A 63 25.33 9.62 -28.76
CA LYS A 63 26.54 8.79 -28.92
C LYS A 63 26.92 8.06 -27.63
N VAL A 64 26.11 8.18 -26.59
CA VAL A 64 26.35 7.62 -25.25
C VAL A 64 25.27 6.59 -24.91
N PRO A 65 25.60 5.53 -24.15
CA PRO A 65 24.59 4.58 -23.68
C PRO A 65 23.53 5.30 -22.83
N ILE A 66 22.27 4.93 -23.04
CA ILE A 66 21.14 5.39 -22.23
C ILE A 66 20.59 4.19 -21.46
N VAL A 67 20.42 4.35 -20.15
CA VAL A 67 19.74 3.42 -19.28
C VAL A 67 18.43 4.07 -18.85
N ILE A 68 17.32 3.37 -19.09
CA ILE A 68 15.98 3.81 -18.68
C ILE A 68 15.49 2.84 -17.61
N LEU A 69 15.17 3.37 -16.43
CA LEU A 69 14.57 2.60 -15.35
C LEU A 69 13.06 2.72 -15.45
N VAL A 70 12.38 1.57 -15.41
CA VAL A 70 10.93 1.47 -15.48
C VAL A 70 10.47 0.57 -14.35
N THR A 71 9.51 1.07 -13.55
CA THR A 71 8.87 0.29 -12.50
C THR A 71 7.51 -0.19 -13.01
N GLN A 72 7.35 -1.50 -13.19
CA GLN A 72 6.06 -2.10 -13.50
C GLN A 72 5.34 -2.45 -12.19
N CYS A 73 4.23 -1.78 -11.91
CA CYS A 73 3.32 -2.18 -10.85
C CYS A 73 2.38 -3.26 -11.41
N HIS A 74 2.17 -4.32 -10.62
CA HIS A 74 1.25 -5.40 -11.00
C HIS A 74 -0.16 -4.82 -11.23
N LYS A 75 -0.86 -5.30 -12.27
CA LYS A 75 -2.26 -4.96 -12.54
C LYS A 75 -3.08 -5.25 -11.26
N THR A 76 -3.42 -4.22 -10.50
CA THR A 76 -4.57 -4.29 -9.61
C THR A 76 -5.78 -4.16 -10.50
N ASP A 77 -6.84 -4.95 -10.27
CA ASP A 77 -8.06 -4.99 -11.10
C ASP A 77 -8.81 -3.64 -11.20
N SER A 78 -8.27 -2.57 -10.63
CA SER A 78 -8.60 -1.19 -10.98
C SER A 78 -8.23 -0.94 -12.43
N GLY A 79 -9.23 -0.72 -13.30
CA GLY A 79 -9.07 -0.40 -14.73
C GLY A 79 -8.37 0.93 -15.03
N ASP A 80 -7.27 1.22 -14.35
CA ASP A 80 -6.45 2.38 -14.58
C ASP A 80 -5.66 2.18 -15.88
N GLY A 81 -5.73 3.18 -16.76
CA GLY A 81 -5.11 3.18 -18.08
C GLY A 81 -3.57 3.20 -18.04
N SER A 82 -2.96 3.12 -16.88
CA SER A 82 -1.51 3.12 -16.72
C SER A 82 -0.85 1.82 -17.20
N SER A 83 -1.57 0.69 -17.23
CA SER A 83 -0.95 -0.58 -17.66
C SER A 83 -0.80 -0.70 -19.18
N TRP A 84 -1.71 -0.16 -19.99
CA TRP A 84 -1.59 -0.21 -21.46
C TRP A 84 -0.49 0.74 -21.97
N TYR A 85 -0.21 1.79 -21.20
CA TYR A 85 0.80 2.80 -21.47
C TYR A 85 2.23 2.23 -21.54
N TRP A 86 2.60 1.34 -20.61
CA TRP A 86 3.97 0.80 -20.55
C TRP A 86 4.25 -0.28 -21.58
N GLU A 87 3.25 -1.11 -21.91
CA GLU A 87 3.39 -2.16 -22.93
C GLU A 87 3.68 -1.54 -24.32
N GLU A 88 2.96 -0.47 -24.68
CA GLU A 88 3.18 0.27 -25.93
C GLU A 88 4.54 1.00 -25.95
N LEU A 89 4.91 1.62 -24.82
CA LEU A 89 6.18 2.32 -24.67
C LEU A 89 7.38 1.36 -24.77
N GLU A 90 7.29 0.21 -24.12
CA GLU A 90 8.31 -0.83 -24.14
C GLU A 90 8.57 -1.32 -25.58
N ALA A 91 7.50 -1.70 -26.29
CA ALA A 91 7.59 -2.14 -27.68
C ALA A 91 8.20 -1.07 -28.60
N LEU A 92 7.90 0.20 -28.36
CA LEU A 92 8.48 1.31 -29.12
C LEU A 92 9.99 1.43 -28.91
N ILE A 93 10.44 1.39 -27.65
CA ILE A 93 11.85 1.58 -27.29
C ILE A 93 12.69 0.36 -27.73
N GLU A 94 12.17 -0.86 -27.60
CA GLU A 94 12.82 -2.07 -28.12
C GLU A 94 13.00 -2.02 -29.65
N ARG A 95 11.97 -1.55 -30.39
CA ARG A 95 12.06 -1.36 -31.85
C ARG A 95 13.17 -0.39 -32.26
N THR A 96 13.59 0.51 -31.37
CA THR A 96 14.71 1.43 -31.62
C THR A 96 16.09 0.86 -31.27
N GLY A 97 16.16 -0.41 -30.87
CA GLY A 97 17.41 -1.09 -30.54
C GLY A 97 17.75 -1.07 -29.05
N ALA A 98 16.81 -0.69 -28.19
CA ALA A 98 17.01 -0.85 -26.75
C ALA A 98 16.97 -2.32 -26.35
N HIS A 99 17.77 -2.67 -25.34
CA HIS A 99 17.80 -4.00 -24.76
C HIS A 99 17.12 -4.00 -23.40
N LYS A 100 16.08 -4.83 -23.25
CA LYS A 100 15.34 -4.97 -22.00
C LYS A 100 16.08 -5.86 -21.01
N VAL A 101 16.32 -5.35 -19.81
CA VAL A 101 16.89 -6.09 -18.69
C VAL A 101 15.84 -6.21 -17.60
N MET A 102 15.40 -7.43 -17.30
CA MET A 102 14.43 -7.68 -16.25
C MET A 102 15.09 -8.02 -14.91
N PHE A 103 14.62 -7.37 -13.85
CA PHE A 103 14.99 -7.68 -12.48
C PHE A 103 13.96 -8.62 -11.87
N ASN A 104 14.40 -9.81 -11.48
CA ASN A 104 13.56 -10.73 -10.72
C ASN A 104 13.47 -10.30 -9.25
N PRO A 105 12.35 -10.59 -8.56
CA PRO A 105 12.25 -10.43 -7.12
C PRO A 105 13.41 -11.13 -6.40
N ILE A 106 13.92 -10.49 -5.33
CA ILE A 106 15.06 -11.03 -4.60
C ILE A 106 14.68 -12.33 -3.89
N THR A 107 15.45 -13.38 -4.12
CA THR A 107 15.20 -14.68 -3.49
C THR A 107 15.29 -14.60 -1.96
N LEU A 108 14.45 -15.37 -1.27
CA LEU A 108 14.42 -15.45 0.20
C LEU A 108 15.82 -15.66 0.80
N ASN A 109 16.61 -16.57 0.22
CA ASN A 109 17.97 -16.85 0.70
C ASN A 109 18.93 -15.68 0.54
N SER A 110 18.82 -14.92 -0.56
CA SER A 110 19.67 -13.74 -0.78
C SER A 110 19.29 -12.61 0.16
N MET A 111 17.99 -12.44 0.41
CA MET A 111 17.46 -11.48 1.37
C MET A 111 17.92 -11.81 2.79
N LYS A 112 17.76 -13.07 3.25
CA LYS A 112 18.26 -13.52 4.55
C LYS A 112 19.76 -13.24 4.72
N LYS A 113 20.57 -13.54 3.70
CA LYS A 113 22.02 -13.25 3.72
C LYS A 113 22.31 -11.75 3.84
N ALA A 114 21.56 -10.90 3.13
CA ALA A 114 21.70 -9.46 3.20
C ALA A 114 21.33 -8.92 4.59
N LEU A 115 20.18 -9.34 5.14
CA LEU A 115 19.72 -8.94 6.47
C LEU A 115 20.70 -9.38 7.56
N LEU A 116 21.16 -10.63 7.55
CA LEU A 116 22.18 -11.12 8.48
C LEU A 116 23.47 -10.29 8.44
N LYS A 117 23.88 -9.83 7.25
CA LYS A 117 25.07 -8.97 7.09
C LYS A 117 24.84 -7.58 7.69
N ILE A 118 23.64 -7.02 7.55
CA ILE A 118 23.26 -5.73 8.15
C ILE A 118 23.24 -5.86 9.68
N THR A 119 22.52 -6.85 10.22
CA THR A 119 22.44 -7.12 11.66
C THR A 119 23.82 -7.22 12.32
N LYS A 120 24.77 -7.94 11.68
CA LYS A 120 26.16 -8.05 12.16
C LYS A 120 26.91 -6.72 12.15
N LYS A 121 26.69 -5.87 11.15
CA LYS A 121 27.36 -4.56 11.04
C LYS A 121 26.80 -3.54 12.02
N GLU A 122 25.48 -3.51 12.16
CA GLU A 122 24.76 -2.60 13.04
C GLU A 122 24.78 -3.05 14.51
N LYS A 123 25.37 -4.23 14.81
CA LYS A 123 25.45 -4.82 16.16
C LYS A 123 24.06 -5.00 16.81
N CYS A 124 23.05 -5.31 16.00
CA CYS A 124 21.73 -5.65 16.50
C CYS A 124 21.67 -7.14 16.85
N GLU A 125 21.04 -7.50 17.96
CA GLU A 125 20.74 -8.89 18.28
C GLU A 125 19.35 -9.23 17.77
N VAL A 126 19.28 -9.95 16.64
CA VAL A 126 18.02 -10.38 16.02
C VAL A 126 18.06 -11.88 15.81
N SER A 127 16.97 -12.57 16.20
CA SER A 127 16.87 -14.02 16.02
C SER A 127 16.84 -14.40 14.53
N ILE A 128 17.38 -15.57 14.19
CA ILE A 128 17.37 -16.08 12.80
C ILE A 128 15.93 -16.28 12.31
N GLY A 129 15.02 -16.72 13.19
CA GLY A 129 13.61 -16.88 12.88
C GLY A 129 12.96 -15.56 12.44
N SER A 130 13.18 -14.49 13.22
CA SER A 130 12.64 -13.17 12.88
C SER A 130 13.19 -12.62 11.57
N ILE A 131 14.46 -12.90 11.24
CA ILE A 131 15.04 -12.52 9.93
C ILE A 131 14.36 -13.29 8.78
N GLU A 132 14.06 -14.57 8.99
CA GLU A 132 13.36 -15.39 8.02
C GLU A 132 11.91 -14.92 7.83
N ASP A 133 11.22 -14.57 8.91
CA ASP A 133 9.87 -14.01 8.87
C ASP A 133 9.83 -12.68 8.11
N ILE A 134 10.74 -11.75 8.42
CA ILE A 134 10.87 -10.47 7.69
C ILE A 134 11.14 -10.71 6.21
N ALA A 135 12.06 -11.62 5.89
CA ALA A 135 12.42 -11.90 4.51
C ALA A 135 11.27 -12.55 3.72
N LYS A 136 10.51 -13.45 4.35
CA LYS A 136 9.32 -14.10 3.77
C LYS A 136 8.22 -13.08 3.53
N ALA A 137 7.97 -12.23 4.51
CA ALA A 137 6.90 -11.25 4.50
C ALA A 137 7.15 -10.10 3.51
N SER A 138 8.40 -9.86 3.14
CA SER A 138 8.79 -8.82 2.18
C SER A 138 8.63 -9.21 0.70
N MET A 139 8.27 -10.47 0.39
CA MET A 139 7.94 -10.95 -0.97
C MET A 139 8.93 -10.53 -2.08
N GLY A 140 10.23 -10.50 -1.79
CA GLY A 140 11.26 -10.12 -2.76
C GLY A 140 11.61 -8.63 -2.82
N ASP A 141 10.96 -7.79 -2.02
CA ASP A 141 11.30 -6.38 -1.84
C ASP A 141 12.34 -6.20 -0.71
N ILE A 142 13.60 -6.01 -1.08
CA ILE A 142 14.68 -5.81 -0.10
C ILE A 142 14.57 -4.49 0.64
N ARG A 143 13.98 -3.44 0.04
CA ARG A 143 13.83 -2.15 0.71
C ARG A 143 12.81 -2.28 1.84
N ASN A 144 11.69 -2.96 1.57
CA ASN A 144 10.72 -3.32 2.60
C ASN A 144 11.38 -4.14 3.70
N ALA A 145 12.14 -5.19 3.34
CA ALA A 145 12.80 -6.05 4.32
C ALA A 145 13.78 -5.31 5.25
N ILE A 146 14.59 -4.41 4.69
CA ILE A 146 15.51 -3.58 5.47
C ILE A 146 14.74 -2.64 6.39
N THR A 147 13.67 -2.02 5.89
CA THR A 147 12.82 -1.11 6.67
C THR A 147 12.13 -1.84 7.83
N SER A 148 11.57 -3.02 7.58
CA SER A 148 10.99 -3.88 8.61
C SER A 148 12.03 -4.31 9.66
N LEU A 149 13.25 -4.65 9.23
CA LEU A 149 14.35 -4.95 10.15
C LEU A 149 14.73 -3.75 11.02
N GLN A 150 14.78 -2.55 10.44
CA GLN A 150 15.06 -1.32 11.18
C GLN A 150 13.99 -1.06 12.25
N TYR A 151 12.70 -1.11 11.89
CA TYR A 151 11.61 -0.94 12.85
C TYR A 151 11.65 -2.00 13.96
N TYR A 152 11.93 -3.26 13.60
CA TYR A 152 12.10 -4.33 14.58
C TYR A 152 13.20 -4.02 15.60
N CYS A 153 14.37 -3.56 15.12
CA CYS A 153 15.49 -3.22 16.00
C CYS A 153 15.21 -1.99 16.89
N LEU A 154 14.55 -0.96 16.35
CA LEU A 154 14.20 0.25 17.11
C LEU A 154 13.16 -0.03 18.19
N ASN A 155 12.14 -0.85 17.90
CA ASN A 155 11.11 -1.21 18.87
C ASN A 155 11.68 -2.03 20.03
N LEU A 156 12.63 -2.93 19.76
CA LEU A 156 13.36 -3.65 20.82
C LEU A 156 14.19 -2.73 21.72
N GLN A 157 14.80 -1.69 21.16
CA GLN A 157 15.56 -0.71 21.95
C GLN A 157 14.65 0.09 22.89
N ASN A 158 13.44 0.44 22.45
CA ASN A 158 12.46 1.15 23.29
C ASN A 158 11.88 0.27 24.41
N LEU A 159 11.84 -1.05 24.23
CA LEU A 159 11.38 -2.01 25.25
C LEU A 159 12.44 -2.33 26.32
N CYS A 160 13.70 -1.92 26.11
CA CYS A 160 14.81 -2.18 27.02
C CYS A 160 14.70 -1.40 28.37
N GLY A 161 13.67 -0.58 28.57
CA GLY A 161 13.36 0.09 29.84
C GLY A 161 12.38 -0.66 30.76
N THR A 162 11.63 -1.63 30.27
CA THR A 162 10.66 -2.39 31.06
C THR A 162 10.59 -3.81 30.52
N GLN A 163 11.14 -4.76 31.29
CA GLN A 163 10.97 -6.19 31.04
C GLN A 163 9.48 -6.55 31.11
N GLN A 164 8.81 -6.59 29.96
CA GLN A 164 7.60 -7.38 29.82
C GLN A 164 7.60 -8.09 28.48
N LEU A 165 7.54 -9.40 28.59
CA LEU A 165 7.36 -10.42 27.57
C LEU A 165 6.17 -10.03 26.68
N VAL A 166 6.42 -9.27 25.62
CA VAL A 166 5.49 -9.20 24.50
C VAL A 166 5.82 -10.40 23.63
N ASN A 167 4.94 -11.40 23.64
CA ASN A 167 5.04 -12.57 22.77
C ASN A 167 5.48 -12.13 21.36
N SER A 168 6.55 -12.74 20.86
CA SER A 168 7.12 -12.53 19.52
C SER A 168 6.14 -12.79 18.36
N SER A 169 4.88 -13.13 18.64
CA SER A 169 3.84 -13.50 17.70
C SER A 169 3.04 -12.34 17.10
N SER A 170 3.24 -11.10 17.54
CA SER A 170 2.41 -9.96 17.08
C SER A 170 3.12 -8.96 16.16
N TYR A 171 4.37 -9.20 15.77
CA TYR A 171 5.01 -8.36 14.76
C TYR A 171 4.58 -8.87 13.38
N SER A 172 3.54 -8.26 12.82
CA SER A 172 3.14 -8.45 11.43
C SER A 172 4.21 -7.84 10.53
N PHE A 173 5.18 -8.66 10.10
CA PHE A 173 6.22 -8.24 9.15
C PHE A 173 5.71 -8.19 7.69
N GLY A 174 4.43 -8.51 7.47
CA GLY A 174 3.77 -8.56 6.17
C GLY A 174 3.41 -7.19 5.63
N ARG A 175 3.20 -7.13 4.31
CA ARG A 175 2.33 -6.08 3.75
C ARG A 175 0.97 -6.25 4.39
N ASP A 176 0.35 -5.15 4.81
CA ASP A 176 -1.05 -5.21 5.22
C ASP A 176 -1.85 -5.79 4.05
N GLU A 177 -2.68 -6.80 4.31
CA GLU A 177 -3.61 -7.31 3.32
C GLU A 177 -4.61 -6.20 3.00
N THR A 178 -4.32 -5.41 1.97
CA THR A 178 -5.15 -4.29 1.55
C THR A 178 -6.43 -4.85 0.93
N LEU A 179 -7.52 -4.87 1.69
CA LEU A 179 -8.85 -4.99 1.09
C LEU A 179 -9.24 -3.63 0.50
N SER A 180 -9.98 -3.61 -0.61
CA SER A 180 -10.60 -2.34 -1.02
C SER A 180 -11.66 -1.96 0.01
N LEU A 181 -11.86 -0.65 0.21
CA LEU A 181 -12.89 -0.14 1.12
C LEU A 181 -14.27 -0.79 0.86
N PHE A 182 -14.67 -0.90 -0.41
CA PHE A 182 -15.93 -1.54 -0.79
C PHE A 182 -15.96 -3.05 -0.48
N HIS A 183 -14.84 -3.76 -0.62
CA HIS A 183 -14.79 -5.18 -0.29
C HIS A 183 -14.90 -5.40 1.22
N ALA A 184 -14.24 -4.56 2.02
CA ALA A 184 -14.35 -4.58 3.48
C ALA A 184 -15.77 -4.26 3.95
N LEU A 185 -16.38 -3.18 3.42
CA LEU A 185 -17.77 -2.81 3.69
C LEU A 185 -18.74 -3.90 3.22
N GLY A 186 -18.47 -4.56 2.10
CA GLY A 186 -19.26 -5.69 1.62
C GLY A 186 -19.25 -6.88 2.58
N LYS A 187 -18.11 -7.18 3.23
CA LYS A 187 -18.05 -8.21 4.28
C LYS A 187 -18.94 -7.86 5.49
N PHE A 188 -19.07 -6.57 5.81
CA PHE A 188 -19.91 -6.08 6.91
C PHE A 188 -21.40 -6.10 6.53
N LEU A 189 -21.75 -5.51 5.38
CA LEU A 189 -23.12 -5.30 4.94
C LEU A 189 -23.79 -6.57 4.35
N HIS A 190 -23.00 -7.48 3.77
CA HIS A 190 -23.48 -8.78 3.28
C HIS A 190 -23.01 -9.96 4.15
N ASN A 191 -22.81 -9.72 5.44
CA ASN A 191 -22.27 -10.72 6.33
C ASN A 191 -23.19 -11.96 6.41
N LYS A 192 -22.63 -13.13 6.10
CA LYS A 192 -23.34 -14.41 6.16
C LYS A 192 -23.02 -15.10 7.47
N ARG A 193 -23.90 -15.97 7.95
CA ARG A 193 -23.60 -16.84 9.10
C ARG A 193 -22.84 -18.08 8.65
N GLU A 194 -22.05 -18.65 9.55
CA GLU A 194 -21.36 -19.91 9.29
C GLU A 194 -22.34 -21.05 9.01
N THR A 195 -21.93 -22.01 8.20
CA THR A 195 -22.76 -23.16 7.83
C THR A 195 -22.56 -24.36 8.74
N ILE A 196 -21.40 -24.46 9.40
CA ILE A 196 -21.02 -25.55 10.30
C ILE A 196 -21.00 -25.00 11.72
N ALA A 197 -21.54 -25.73 12.68
CA ALA A 197 -21.46 -25.38 14.09
C ALA A 197 -20.13 -25.94 14.65
N ASP A 198 -19.03 -25.22 14.46
CA ASP A 198 -17.85 -25.49 15.29
C ASP A 198 -18.21 -25.03 16.71
N THR A 199 -18.60 -26.01 17.50
CA THR A 199 -19.27 -25.82 18.79
C THR A 199 -18.21 -25.66 19.87
N ASP A 200 -17.39 -24.62 19.78
CA ASP A 200 -16.60 -24.13 20.92
C ASP A 200 -17.08 -22.72 21.24
N PHE A 201 -18.31 -22.63 21.75
CA PHE A 201 -18.73 -21.44 22.48
C PHE A 201 -17.85 -21.35 23.73
N GLN A 202 -16.88 -20.43 23.71
CA GLN A 202 -15.93 -20.23 24.82
C GLN A 202 -16.65 -19.84 26.12
N ASP A 203 -17.90 -19.35 26.01
CA ASP A 203 -18.82 -19.09 27.12
C ASP A 203 -20.24 -19.61 26.80
N PRO A 204 -20.75 -20.64 27.50
CA PRO A 204 -22.12 -21.09 27.31
C PRO A 204 -23.12 -20.02 27.81
N PRO A 205 -24.20 -19.74 27.06
CA PRO A 205 -25.18 -18.74 27.45
C PRO A 205 -25.89 -19.14 28.76
N PRO A 206 -26.37 -18.16 29.56
CA PRO A 206 -27.01 -18.40 30.86
C PRO A 206 -28.32 -19.19 30.80
N PHE A 207 -28.81 -19.51 29.61
CA PHE A 207 -30.00 -20.35 29.38
C PHE A 207 -29.81 -21.24 28.15
N THR A 208 -30.34 -22.46 28.22
CA THR A 208 -30.28 -23.43 27.12
C THR A 208 -31.34 -23.10 26.07
N LEU A 209 -30.92 -22.55 24.93
CA LEU A 209 -31.77 -22.39 23.75
C LEU A 209 -31.94 -23.73 23.04
N LYS A 210 -33.16 -24.03 22.54
CA LYS A 210 -33.34 -25.18 21.64
C LYS A 210 -32.53 -24.96 20.37
N GLU A 211 -31.88 -26.03 19.90
CA GLU A 211 -30.91 -25.98 18.79
C GLU A 211 -31.42 -25.27 17.52
N ARG A 212 -32.71 -25.44 17.19
CA ARG A 212 -33.36 -24.76 16.06
C ARG A 212 -33.43 -23.23 16.16
N TYR A 213 -33.23 -22.65 17.35
CA TYR A 213 -33.23 -21.21 17.58
C TYR A 213 -31.82 -20.66 17.86
N ILE A 214 -30.79 -21.52 17.86
CA ILE A 214 -29.41 -21.08 18.01
C ILE A 214 -28.99 -20.39 16.71
N ARG A 215 -28.67 -19.10 16.83
CA ARG A 215 -28.13 -18.32 15.73
C ARG A 215 -26.63 -18.62 15.61
N LYS A 216 -26.22 -19.13 14.44
CA LYS A 216 -24.80 -19.40 14.13
C LYS A 216 -23.98 -18.11 14.10
N PRO A 217 -22.68 -18.14 14.42
CA PRO A 217 -21.82 -16.96 14.38
C PRO A 217 -21.77 -16.35 12.98
N MET A 218 -21.41 -15.06 12.94
CA MET A 218 -21.16 -14.36 11.68
C MET A 218 -19.85 -14.87 11.06
N LYS A 219 -19.77 -14.90 9.73
CA LYS A 219 -18.62 -15.43 8.98
C LYS A 219 -17.48 -14.41 8.85
N MET A 220 -17.70 -13.17 9.26
CA MET A 220 -16.65 -12.13 9.23
C MET A 220 -15.85 -12.15 10.53
N GLU A 221 -14.56 -11.80 10.43
CA GLU A 221 -13.70 -11.51 11.58
C GLU A 221 -14.19 -10.26 12.35
N MET A 222 -13.43 -9.80 13.33
CA MET A 222 -13.79 -8.59 14.07
C MET A 222 -13.92 -7.37 13.13
N PRO A 223 -15.03 -6.61 13.14
CA PRO A 223 -15.29 -5.52 12.18
C PRO A 223 -14.14 -4.50 12.11
N GLU A 224 -13.52 -4.22 13.25
CA GLU A 224 -12.39 -3.32 13.40
C GLU A 224 -11.14 -3.81 12.65
N LEU A 225 -10.92 -5.13 12.63
CA LEU A 225 -9.81 -5.75 11.90
C LEU A 225 -10.07 -5.73 10.39
N VAL A 226 -11.32 -5.95 9.96
CA VAL A 226 -11.70 -5.88 8.55
C VAL A 226 -11.56 -4.44 8.00
N LEU A 227 -11.93 -3.43 8.80
CA LEU A 227 -11.78 -2.03 8.42
C LEU A 227 -10.33 -1.55 8.44
N SER A 228 -9.50 -2.04 9.37
CA SER A 228 -8.07 -1.67 9.42
C SER A 228 -7.30 -2.16 8.19
N GLN A 229 -7.67 -3.33 7.66
CA GLN A 229 -7.18 -3.86 6.39
C GLN A 229 -7.59 -3.02 5.16
N ALA A 230 -8.66 -2.24 5.28
CA ALA A 230 -9.28 -1.54 4.15
C ALA A 230 -8.65 -0.17 3.83
N TYR A 231 -7.75 0.33 4.68
CA TYR A 231 -7.17 1.68 4.64
C TYR A 231 -8.20 2.81 4.44
N GLY A 232 -9.46 2.56 4.79
CA GLY A 232 -10.52 3.54 4.70
C GLY A 232 -10.35 4.60 5.79
N GLN A 233 -10.37 5.88 5.41
CA GLN A 233 -10.52 6.93 6.41
C GLN A 233 -11.87 6.75 7.09
N ALA A 234 -11.91 6.89 8.42
CA ALA A 234 -13.14 6.71 9.20
C ALA A 234 -14.30 7.58 8.65
N ARG A 235 -14.00 8.79 8.19
CA ARG A 235 -14.98 9.66 7.53
C ARG A 235 -15.57 9.06 6.25
N SER A 236 -14.74 8.52 5.36
CA SER A 236 -15.21 7.88 4.12
C SER A 236 -16.05 6.63 4.38
N VAL A 237 -15.74 5.89 5.45
CA VAL A 237 -16.53 4.74 5.91
C VAL A 237 -17.90 5.21 6.39
N THR A 238 -17.93 6.23 7.28
CA THR A 238 -19.17 6.79 7.81
C THR A 238 -20.04 7.41 6.73
N ASP A 239 -19.46 8.22 5.84
CA ASP A 239 -20.17 8.84 4.70
C ASP A 239 -20.80 7.75 3.80
N PHE A 240 -20.07 6.66 3.51
CA PHE A 240 -20.64 5.55 2.73
C PHE A 240 -21.81 4.88 3.43
N LEU A 241 -21.69 4.61 4.74
CA LEU A 241 -22.76 3.96 5.50
C LEU A 241 -24.00 4.84 5.59
N HIS A 242 -23.85 6.15 5.81
CA HIS A 242 -24.98 7.09 5.79
C HIS A 242 -25.79 7.03 4.50
N GLU A 243 -25.10 6.96 3.35
CA GLU A 243 -25.74 6.95 2.05
C GLU A 243 -26.39 5.59 1.72
N ASN A 244 -25.81 4.47 2.16
CA ASN A 244 -26.15 3.15 1.63
C ASN A 244 -26.75 2.17 2.64
N VAL A 245 -26.67 2.41 3.95
CA VAL A 245 -27.03 1.39 4.96
C VAL A 245 -28.50 0.98 4.93
N LEU A 246 -29.39 1.90 4.52
CA LEU A 246 -30.84 1.63 4.47
C LEU A 246 -31.21 0.56 3.44
N ASP A 247 -30.43 0.39 2.38
CA ASP A 247 -30.64 -0.67 1.38
C ASP A 247 -30.42 -2.09 1.97
N PHE A 248 -29.81 -2.18 3.15
CA PHE A 248 -29.48 -3.43 3.83
C PHE A 248 -30.37 -3.72 5.04
N ILE A 249 -31.31 -2.82 5.36
CA ILE A 249 -32.28 -2.99 6.44
C ILE A 249 -33.61 -3.43 5.83
N GLU A 250 -34.30 -4.36 6.49
CA GLU A 250 -35.63 -4.79 6.07
C GLU A 250 -36.61 -3.61 6.18
N TYR A 251 -37.44 -3.40 5.15
CA TYR A 251 -38.30 -2.22 5.01
C TYR A 251 -39.21 -1.97 6.22
N ASP A 252 -39.69 -3.04 6.87
CA ASP A 252 -40.59 -2.95 8.02
C ASP A 252 -39.84 -2.78 9.37
N SER A 253 -38.51 -2.83 9.38
CA SER A 253 -37.67 -2.73 10.58
C SER A 253 -37.30 -1.28 10.90
N VAL A 254 -38.32 -0.46 11.20
CA VAL A 254 -38.15 0.97 11.54
C VAL A 254 -37.26 1.15 12.79
N LEU A 255 -37.37 0.25 13.76
CA LEU A 255 -36.57 0.30 14.99
C LEU A 255 -35.08 0.10 14.70
N ASP A 256 -34.74 -0.87 13.86
CA ASP A 256 -33.34 -1.14 13.49
C ASP A 256 -32.77 0.05 12.69
N SER A 257 -33.56 0.64 11.80
CA SER A 257 -33.20 1.85 11.06
C SER A 257 -32.89 3.03 11.99
N TRP A 258 -33.72 3.22 13.02
CA TRP A 258 -33.51 4.26 14.03
C TRP A 258 -32.23 4.02 14.83
N VAL A 259 -31.98 2.79 15.28
CA VAL A 259 -30.76 2.44 16.03
C VAL A 259 -29.50 2.68 15.19
N VAL A 260 -29.48 2.22 13.95
CA VAL A 260 -28.34 2.43 13.04
C VAL A 260 -28.10 3.92 12.79
N SER A 261 -29.16 4.69 12.53
CA SER A 261 -29.06 6.13 12.31
C SER A 261 -28.53 6.87 13.55
N SER A 262 -28.91 6.44 14.75
CA SER A 262 -28.39 6.98 16.01
C SER A 262 -26.88 6.77 16.13
N TYR A 263 -26.40 5.54 15.86
CA TYR A 263 -24.97 5.24 15.91
C TYR A 263 -24.16 5.98 14.84
N LEU A 264 -24.71 6.17 13.65
CA LEU A 264 -24.06 6.96 12.61
C LEU A 264 -23.97 8.44 13.00
N SER A 265 -25.02 9.00 13.61
CA SER A 265 -24.99 10.35 14.15
C SER A 265 -23.96 10.52 15.29
N GLU A 266 -23.83 9.54 16.18
CA GLU A 266 -22.78 9.55 17.21
C GLU A 266 -21.38 9.48 16.59
N SER A 267 -21.22 8.67 15.55
CA SER A 267 -19.97 8.55 14.81
C SER A 267 -19.56 9.90 14.20
N ASP A 268 -20.51 10.65 13.63
CA ASP A 268 -20.24 12.00 13.12
C ASP A 268 -19.81 12.97 14.22
N CYS A 269 -20.45 12.92 15.38
CA CYS A 269 -20.06 13.72 16.54
C CYS A 269 -18.62 13.40 16.99
N LEU A 270 -18.23 12.13 17.00
CA LEU A 270 -16.87 11.70 17.34
C LEU A 270 -15.85 12.16 16.29
N LEU A 271 -16.18 12.02 15.01
CA LEU A 271 -15.34 12.47 13.90
C LEU A 271 -15.16 14.00 13.88
N ALA A 272 -16.20 14.75 14.22
CA ALA A 272 -16.15 16.21 14.34
C ALA A 272 -15.33 16.65 15.57
N SER A 273 -15.42 15.90 16.68
CA SER A 273 -14.70 16.19 17.92
C SER A 273 -13.20 15.90 17.82
N GLY A 274 -12.78 14.94 16.98
CA GLY A 274 -11.37 14.63 16.72
C GLY A 274 -10.56 15.77 16.07
N ILE A 275 -11.23 16.79 15.51
CA ILE A 275 -10.61 17.96 14.86
C ILE A 275 -10.35 19.10 15.87
N LYS A 276 -10.94 19.06 17.07
CA LYS A 276 -10.70 20.04 18.13
C LYS A 276 -10.11 19.34 19.34
N GLY A 277 -8.86 19.68 19.66
CA GLY A 277 -8.14 19.15 20.82
C GLY A 277 -9.04 19.01 22.06
N ILE A 278 -8.95 17.82 22.66
CA ILE A 278 -9.63 17.35 23.87
C ILE A 278 -10.06 18.50 24.80
N PRO A 279 -11.37 18.63 25.10
CA PRO A 279 -11.82 19.11 26.38
C PRO A 279 -12.31 17.95 27.23
N SER A 280 -11.73 17.88 28.42
CA SER A 280 -12.01 17.05 29.57
C SER A 280 -13.41 16.42 29.69
N ARG A 281 -13.39 15.15 30.13
CA ARG A 281 -14.40 14.15 30.56
C ARG A 281 -15.66 14.61 31.35
N ARG A 282 -16.12 15.87 31.28
CA ARG A 282 -17.21 16.39 32.13
C ARG A 282 -18.58 16.54 31.46
N ALA A 283 -18.70 16.42 30.14
CA ALA A 283 -19.96 16.74 29.45
C ALA A 283 -20.95 15.57 29.26
N VAL A 284 -20.57 14.32 29.57
CA VAL A 284 -21.43 13.15 29.28
C VAL A 284 -22.53 12.92 30.33
N TYR A 285 -22.46 13.58 31.50
CA TYR A 285 -23.45 13.38 32.57
C TYR A 285 -24.65 14.34 32.53
N GLU A 286 -24.70 15.34 31.65
CA GLU A 286 -25.81 16.32 31.64
C GLU A 286 -26.94 16.02 30.65
N ILE A 287 -26.86 14.94 29.84
CA ILE A 287 -27.90 14.62 28.85
C ILE A 287 -28.90 13.55 29.36
N ILE A 288 -28.67 12.97 30.55
CA ILE A 288 -29.55 11.92 31.10
C ILE A 288 -30.64 12.48 32.05
N GLU A 289 -30.68 13.79 32.32
CA GLU A 289 -31.65 14.38 33.29
C GLU A 289 -32.47 15.58 32.77
N SER A 290 -32.80 15.65 31.48
CA SER A 290 -33.79 16.61 30.96
C SER A 290 -34.68 15.98 29.89
#